data_AF-A0A6P8B4X9-F1
#
_entry.id   AF-A0A6P8B4X9-F1
#
_cell.length_a   1.000
_cell.length_b   1.000
_cell.length_c   1.000
_cell.angle_alpha   90.00
_cell.angle_beta   90.00
_cell.angle_gamma   90.00
#
_symmetry.space_group_name_H-M   'P 1'
#
loop_
_entity.id
_entity.type
_entity.pdbx_description
1 polymer ?
#
loop_
_entity_poly.entity_id
_entity_poly.type
_entity_poly.pdbx_seq_one_letter_code
_entity_poly.pdbx_strand_id
1 'polypeptide(L)'
;MATVSVSTPVAGLHKAPTLADLERSRMLYNALPDDENQPHVSATVLDHLRDLIDKHDVKYKFGMHLIHGHLEVEPGQVMLGKPMTKINACWTRPVKVERVDQEHVHGHVFILDSDGQFMPYEYRQGAPPPMAPGDSAFVDSVKEYLVREGLGRLIGIQLLQHTLDSNESGDMLEFVLSDNHGTVMMDSRITKSYKAYRTTGWAVDHQAGISELSGAESHAATKAGPHKVFISGKGLPQVEGPVDEGDVILALRRAEVID
;
A
#
# COMPACT_ATOMS: atom_id res chain seq x y z
N MET A 1 17.44 -21.02 29.47
CA MET A 1 17.80 -20.74 28.07
C MET A 1 16.55 -20.24 27.37
N ALA A 2 16.56 -19.03 26.81
CA ALA A 2 15.44 -18.54 26.02
C ALA A 2 15.49 -19.21 24.65
N THR A 3 14.45 -19.95 24.28
CA THR A 3 14.27 -20.45 22.93
C THR A 3 14.04 -19.25 22.02
N VAL A 4 14.99 -18.98 21.13
CA VAL A 4 14.79 -18.01 20.04
C VAL A 4 13.73 -18.60 19.12
N SER A 5 12.52 -18.04 19.17
CA SER A 5 11.47 -18.37 18.21
C SER A 5 11.99 -18.01 16.82
N VAL A 6 12.07 -18.99 15.92
CA VAL A 6 12.43 -18.73 14.54
C VAL A 6 11.20 -18.12 13.87
N SER A 7 11.27 -16.85 13.50
CA SER A 7 10.21 -16.16 12.76
C SER A 7 9.82 -16.96 11.52
N THR A 8 8.53 -17.10 11.27
CA THR A 8 8.03 -17.83 10.10
C THR A 8 8.21 -16.95 8.86
N PRO A 9 8.85 -17.45 7.77
CA PRO A 9 9.07 -16.64 6.58
C PRO A 9 7.77 -16.16 5.92
N VAL A 10 7.56 -14.85 5.91
CA VAL A 10 6.41 -14.18 5.25
C VAL A 10 6.59 -14.17 3.73
N ALA A 11 5.60 -14.68 2.99
CA ALA A 11 5.57 -14.65 1.53
C ALA A 11 5.47 -13.21 0.99
N GLY A 12 6.21 -12.89 -0.07
CA GLY A 12 6.33 -11.54 -0.60
C GLY A 12 7.24 -10.61 0.22
N LEU A 13 7.83 -11.08 1.33
CA LEU A 13 8.79 -10.31 2.13
C LEU A 13 10.11 -11.06 2.30
N HIS A 14 10.06 -12.28 2.82
CA HIS A 14 11.25 -13.13 3.05
C HIS A 14 11.52 -14.10 1.91
N LYS A 15 10.50 -14.40 1.09
CA LYS A 15 10.52 -15.36 -0.01
C LYS A 15 9.52 -14.94 -1.09
N ALA A 16 9.72 -15.43 -2.30
CA ALA A 16 8.74 -15.27 -3.39
C ALA A 16 7.35 -15.80 -2.98
N PRO A 17 6.25 -15.11 -3.34
CA PRO A 17 4.90 -15.61 -3.14
C PRO A 17 4.60 -16.78 -4.09
N THR A 18 3.82 -17.74 -3.63
CA THR A 18 3.27 -18.83 -4.45
C THR A 18 1.93 -18.44 -5.06
N LEU A 19 1.41 -19.22 -6.03
CA LEU A 19 0.04 -19.05 -6.54
C LEU A 19 -1.03 -19.11 -5.44
N ALA A 20 -0.83 -19.96 -4.42
CA ALA A 20 -1.74 -20.05 -3.29
C ALA A 20 -1.71 -18.77 -2.43
N ASP A 21 -0.54 -18.15 -2.28
CA ASP A 21 -0.41 -16.87 -1.59
C ASP A 21 -1.13 -15.76 -2.35
N LEU A 22 -1.02 -15.73 -3.69
CA LEU A 22 -1.72 -14.75 -4.54
C LEU A 22 -3.25 -14.89 -4.46
N GLU A 23 -3.77 -16.12 -4.45
CA GLU A 23 -5.21 -16.35 -4.27
C GLU A 23 -5.69 -16.00 -2.86
N ARG A 24 -4.88 -16.29 -1.83
CA ARG A 24 -5.18 -15.88 -0.46
C ARG A 24 -5.16 -14.36 -0.30
N SER A 25 -4.23 -13.69 -0.96
CA SER A 25 -4.15 -12.23 -1.05
C SER A 25 -5.44 -11.62 -1.60
N ARG A 26 -5.95 -12.16 -2.72
CA ARG A 26 -7.25 -11.77 -3.30
C ARG A 26 -8.41 -11.90 -2.31
N MET A 27 -8.52 -13.05 -1.64
CA MET A 27 -9.58 -13.28 -0.65
C MET A 27 -9.51 -12.28 0.51
N LEU A 28 -8.30 -11.99 0.99
CA LEU A 28 -8.09 -10.99 2.04
C LEU A 28 -8.48 -9.60 1.57
N TYR A 29 -8.05 -9.19 0.36
CA TYR A 29 -8.41 -7.90 -0.24
C TYR A 29 -9.92 -7.71 -0.30
N ASN A 30 -10.67 -8.68 -0.86
CA ASN A 30 -12.12 -8.56 -1.01
C ASN A 30 -12.89 -8.57 0.32
N ALA A 31 -12.24 -8.95 1.42
CA ALA A 31 -12.82 -8.91 2.77
C ALA A 31 -12.54 -7.59 3.52
N LEU A 32 -11.73 -6.70 2.93
CA LEU A 32 -11.40 -5.41 3.51
C LEU A 32 -12.57 -4.43 3.35
N PRO A 33 -12.87 -3.63 4.38
CA PRO A 33 -13.79 -2.51 4.23
C PRO A 33 -13.14 -1.39 3.40
N ASP A 34 -13.98 -0.55 2.80
CA ASP A 34 -13.55 0.75 2.31
C ASP A 34 -13.00 1.59 3.48
N ASP A 35 -11.97 2.40 3.23
CA ASP A 35 -11.37 3.21 4.29
C ASP A 35 -12.39 4.15 4.92
N GLU A 36 -13.34 4.74 4.16
CA GLU A 36 -14.35 5.66 4.71
C GLU A 36 -15.19 5.04 5.83
N ASN A 37 -15.37 3.72 5.78
CA ASN A 37 -16.17 2.94 6.72
C ASN A 37 -15.37 2.43 7.93
N GLN A 38 -14.09 2.79 8.03
CA GLN A 38 -13.22 2.38 9.14
C GLN A 38 -13.08 3.45 10.21
N PRO A 39 -12.81 3.05 11.47
CA PRO A 39 -12.49 4.01 12.53
C PRO A 39 -11.17 4.73 12.25
N HIS A 40 -11.00 5.89 12.88
CA HIS A 40 -9.71 6.58 12.91
C HIS A 40 -8.72 5.81 13.77
N VAL A 41 -7.45 5.77 13.35
CA VAL A 41 -6.37 5.26 14.19
C VAL A 41 -6.05 6.30 15.26
N SER A 42 -6.07 5.90 16.53
CA SER A 42 -5.75 6.82 17.63
C SER A 42 -4.27 7.19 17.66
N ALA A 43 -3.94 8.40 18.12
CA ALA A 43 -2.56 8.85 18.28
C ALA A 43 -1.72 7.91 19.16
N THR A 44 -2.30 7.38 20.25
CA THR A 44 -1.62 6.40 21.13
C THR A 44 -1.20 5.13 20.40
N VAL A 45 -2.02 4.66 19.45
CA VAL A 45 -1.65 3.50 18.63
C VAL A 45 -0.48 3.85 17.71
N LEU A 46 -0.50 5.02 17.09
CA LEU A 46 0.60 5.49 16.23
C LEU A 46 1.90 5.69 17.03
N ASP A 47 1.83 6.26 18.24
CA ASP A 47 3.00 6.42 19.11
C ASP A 47 3.67 5.08 19.43
N HIS A 48 2.90 4.06 19.82
CA HIS A 48 3.46 2.73 20.08
C HIS A 48 4.07 2.09 18.82
N LEU A 49 3.43 2.26 17.65
CA LEU A 49 3.95 1.72 16.40
C LEU A 49 5.25 2.41 15.98
N ARG A 50 5.34 3.73 16.18
CA ARG A 50 6.59 4.49 16.03
C ARG A 50 7.67 3.94 16.95
N ASP A 51 7.37 3.76 18.23
CA ASP A 51 8.36 3.27 19.20
C ASP A 51 8.91 1.89 18.79
N LEU A 52 8.10 1.04 18.15
CA LEU A 52 8.56 -0.21 17.53
C LEU A 52 9.46 0.02 16.32
N ILE A 53 9.10 0.94 15.42
CA ILE A 53 9.94 1.30 14.27
C ILE A 53 11.32 1.80 14.72
N ASP A 54 11.35 2.71 15.71
CA ASP A 54 12.57 3.29 16.26
C ASP A 54 13.43 2.25 16.98
N LYS A 55 12.81 1.41 17.81
CA LYS A 55 13.49 0.34 18.56
C LYS A 55 14.23 -0.64 17.64
N HIS A 56 13.70 -0.89 16.45
CA HIS A 56 14.25 -1.86 15.50
C HIS A 56 15.09 -1.21 14.38
N ASP A 57 15.20 0.12 14.36
CA ASP A 57 15.91 0.93 13.36
C ASP A 57 15.46 0.65 11.91
N VAL A 58 14.15 0.53 11.69
CA VAL A 58 13.57 0.19 10.38
C VAL A 58 12.83 1.34 9.69
N LYS A 59 13.03 2.57 10.17
CA LYS A 59 12.32 3.80 9.76
C LYS A 59 12.32 4.11 8.26
N TYR A 60 13.27 3.58 7.50
CA TYR A 60 13.34 3.79 6.05
C TYR A 60 12.74 2.64 5.24
N LYS A 61 12.39 1.53 5.88
CA LYS A 61 11.94 0.30 5.21
C LYS A 61 10.48 0.01 5.46
N PHE A 62 9.99 0.27 6.67
CA PHE A 62 8.61 -0.02 7.04
C PHE A 62 7.85 1.22 7.46
N GLY A 63 6.58 1.25 7.05
CA GLY A 63 5.54 2.11 7.55
C GLY A 63 4.35 1.30 8.05
N MET A 64 3.30 2.00 8.46
CA MET A 64 2.02 1.44 8.89
C MET A 64 0.93 1.86 7.92
N HIS A 65 -0.05 1.00 7.70
CA HIS A 65 -1.13 1.29 6.76
C HIS A 65 -2.50 0.89 7.32
N LEU A 66 -3.50 1.75 7.15
CA LEU A 66 -4.90 1.45 7.42
C LEU A 66 -5.37 0.50 6.34
N ILE A 67 -5.54 -0.78 6.66
CA ILE A 67 -5.82 -1.78 5.62
C ILE A 67 -7.21 -1.57 5.05
N HIS A 68 -7.33 -1.43 3.74
CA HIS A 68 -8.60 -1.17 3.07
C HIS A 68 -8.61 -1.72 1.64
N GLY A 69 -9.79 -1.83 1.06
CA GLY A 69 -9.99 -2.23 -0.34
C GLY A 69 -10.91 -1.23 -1.04
N HIS A 70 -10.71 -1.09 -2.35
CA HIS A 70 -11.41 -0.09 -3.18
C HIS A 70 -12.39 -0.70 -4.19
N LEU A 71 -12.28 -2.02 -4.42
CA LEU A 71 -12.92 -2.73 -5.52
C LEU A 71 -13.02 -4.22 -5.24
N GLU A 72 -13.72 -4.95 -6.11
CA GLU A 72 -13.73 -6.42 -6.07
C GLU A 72 -12.71 -6.98 -7.06
N VAL A 73 -11.85 -7.88 -6.57
CA VAL A 73 -10.85 -8.59 -7.37
C VAL A 73 -11.40 -9.97 -7.76
N GLU A 74 -11.46 -10.23 -9.06
CA GLU A 74 -12.00 -11.48 -9.62
C GLU A 74 -11.08 -12.69 -9.32
N PRO A 75 -11.63 -13.92 -9.24
CA PRO A 75 -10.84 -15.14 -9.12
C PRO A 75 -9.72 -15.23 -10.18
N GLY A 76 -8.53 -15.65 -9.77
CA GLY A 76 -7.36 -15.69 -10.65
C GLY A 76 -6.74 -14.32 -10.94
N GLN A 77 -7.12 -13.28 -10.19
CA GLN A 77 -6.44 -11.98 -10.19
C GLN A 77 -5.88 -11.63 -8.82
N VAL A 78 -4.92 -10.71 -8.81
CA VAL A 78 -4.31 -10.13 -7.61
C VAL A 78 -4.03 -8.64 -7.82
N MET A 79 -4.03 -7.85 -6.76
CA MET A 79 -3.64 -6.44 -6.82
C MET A 79 -2.13 -6.32 -6.99
N LEU A 80 -1.71 -5.71 -8.09
CA LEU A 80 -0.32 -5.50 -8.43
C LEU A 80 -0.06 -4.06 -8.84
N GLY A 81 0.82 -3.40 -8.09
CA GLY A 81 1.40 -2.09 -8.37
C GLY A 81 2.54 -2.17 -9.37
N LYS A 82 2.41 -1.41 -10.47
CA LYS A 82 3.47 -1.20 -11.45
C LYS A 82 3.94 0.26 -11.39
N PRO A 83 5.25 0.53 -11.23
CA PRO A 83 5.79 1.87 -11.36
C PRO A 83 5.47 2.45 -12.74
N MET A 84 4.97 3.68 -12.77
CA MET A 84 4.76 4.43 -14.00
C MET A 84 6.09 5.06 -14.40
N THR A 85 6.52 4.84 -15.64
CA THR A 85 7.85 5.27 -16.10
C THR A 85 7.88 6.70 -16.60
N LYS A 86 6.72 7.27 -16.94
CA LYS A 86 6.59 8.63 -17.50
C LYS A 86 6.27 9.69 -16.45
N ILE A 87 5.78 9.29 -15.28
CA ILE A 87 5.47 10.16 -14.16
C ILE A 87 5.89 9.48 -12.85
N ASN A 88 6.19 10.26 -11.82
CA ASN A 88 6.58 9.72 -10.52
C ASN A 88 5.36 9.17 -9.74
N ALA A 89 4.85 8.02 -10.20
CA ALA A 89 3.64 7.40 -9.67
C ALA A 89 3.70 5.88 -9.76
N CYS A 90 2.79 5.21 -9.06
CA CYS A 90 2.59 3.77 -9.18
C CYS A 90 1.11 3.46 -9.41
N TRP A 91 0.84 2.63 -10.42
CA TRP A 91 -0.51 2.20 -10.77
C TRP A 91 -0.76 0.78 -10.23
N THR A 92 -1.63 0.65 -9.24
CA THR A 92 -2.03 -0.61 -8.61
C THR A 92 -3.36 -1.07 -9.16
N ARG A 93 -3.46 -2.30 -9.66
CA ARG A 93 -4.72 -2.81 -10.22
C ARG A 93 -4.82 -4.33 -10.17
N PRO A 94 -6.01 -4.90 -10.40
CA PRO A 94 -6.15 -6.32 -10.67
C PRO A 94 -5.32 -6.76 -11.89
N VAL A 95 -4.50 -7.78 -11.69
CA VAL A 95 -3.71 -8.45 -12.74
C VAL A 95 -3.93 -9.95 -12.62
N LYS A 96 -4.07 -10.63 -13.76
CA LYS A 96 -4.21 -12.08 -13.79
C LYS A 96 -2.96 -12.76 -13.22
N VAL A 97 -3.12 -13.72 -12.32
CA VAL A 97 -2.01 -14.39 -11.62
C VAL A 97 -1.06 -15.10 -12.58
N GLU A 98 -1.53 -15.59 -13.73
CA GLU A 98 -0.66 -16.21 -14.75
C GLU A 98 0.28 -15.22 -15.45
N ARG A 99 0.06 -13.90 -15.28
CA ARG A 99 0.93 -12.84 -15.80
C ARG A 99 1.87 -12.28 -14.74
N VAL A 100 1.78 -12.78 -13.51
CA VAL A 100 2.62 -12.34 -12.39
C VAL A 100 3.88 -13.20 -12.37
N ASP A 101 5.03 -12.54 -12.50
CA ASP A 101 6.32 -13.18 -12.27
C ASP A 101 6.62 -13.20 -10.77
N GLN A 102 6.40 -14.35 -10.14
CA GLN A 102 6.52 -14.55 -8.68
C GLN A 102 7.92 -14.25 -8.14
N GLU A 103 8.96 -14.37 -8.96
CA GLU A 103 10.35 -14.08 -8.55
C GLU A 103 10.67 -12.57 -8.62
N HIS A 104 9.82 -11.79 -9.29
CA HIS A 104 10.00 -10.36 -9.50
C HIS A 104 8.81 -9.53 -8.99
N VAL A 105 8.18 -10.00 -7.92
CA VAL A 105 7.18 -9.25 -7.14
C VAL A 105 7.43 -9.39 -5.65
N HIS A 106 6.99 -8.39 -4.90
CA HIS A 106 7.00 -8.40 -3.45
C HIS A 106 5.71 -7.81 -2.89
N GLY A 107 5.42 -8.14 -1.64
CA GLY A 107 4.30 -7.54 -0.92
C GLY A 107 4.58 -6.07 -0.61
N HIS A 108 3.56 -5.24 -0.79
CA HIS A 108 3.62 -3.82 -0.48
C HIS A 108 2.91 -3.50 0.82
N VAL A 109 1.68 -4.00 0.98
CA VAL A 109 0.91 -3.84 2.21
C VAL A 109 0.48 -5.20 2.71
N PHE A 110 0.72 -5.44 4.00
CA PHE A 110 0.54 -6.72 4.66
C PHE A 110 -0.52 -6.61 5.76
N ILE A 111 -1.53 -7.48 5.69
CA ILE A 111 -2.55 -7.67 6.73
C ILE A 111 -2.13 -8.84 7.64
N LEU A 112 -2.49 -8.76 8.92
CA LEU A 112 -2.40 -9.90 9.82
C LEU A 112 -3.66 -10.77 9.66
N ASP A 113 -3.50 -11.99 9.15
CA ASP A 113 -4.61 -12.90 8.92
C ASP A 113 -5.11 -13.60 10.21
N SER A 114 -6.14 -14.43 10.08
CA SER A 114 -6.73 -15.17 11.21
C SER A 114 -5.79 -16.20 11.85
N ASP A 115 -4.75 -16.63 11.14
CA ASP A 115 -3.72 -17.53 11.64
C ASP A 115 -2.59 -16.77 12.37
N GLY A 116 -2.74 -15.43 12.47
CA GLY A 116 -1.74 -14.55 13.04
C GLY A 116 -0.49 -14.45 12.16
N GLN A 117 -0.60 -14.66 10.85
CA GLN A 117 0.51 -14.51 9.91
C GLN A 117 0.30 -13.26 9.06
N PHE A 118 1.39 -12.53 8.81
CA PHE A 118 1.32 -11.44 7.85
C PHE A 118 1.20 -11.99 6.44
N MET A 119 0.26 -11.44 5.69
CA MET A 119 -0.01 -11.78 4.30
C MET A 119 -0.14 -10.50 3.49
N PRO A 120 0.57 -10.37 2.36
CA PRO A 120 0.36 -9.23 1.48
C PRO A 120 -1.05 -9.28 0.86
N TYR A 121 -1.78 -8.17 0.90
CA TYR A 121 -3.03 -8.00 0.16
C TYR A 121 -2.85 -7.11 -1.09
N GLU A 122 -1.72 -6.40 -1.16
CA GLU A 122 -1.24 -5.71 -2.36
C GLU A 122 0.23 -6.03 -2.62
N TYR A 123 0.58 -6.22 -3.89
CA TYR A 123 1.95 -6.46 -4.34
C TYR A 123 2.49 -5.30 -5.17
N ARG A 124 3.81 -5.23 -5.34
CA ARG A 124 4.51 -4.34 -6.27
C ARG A 124 5.43 -5.16 -7.18
N GLN A 125 5.63 -4.68 -8.41
CA GLN A 125 6.67 -5.20 -9.30
C GLN A 125 8.06 -4.83 -8.80
N GLY A 126 9.00 -5.77 -8.94
CA GLY A 126 10.39 -5.64 -8.51
C GLY A 126 10.74 -6.57 -7.36
N ALA A 127 12.04 -6.71 -7.08
CA ALA A 127 12.51 -7.43 -5.91
C ALA A 127 12.25 -6.62 -4.62
N PRO A 128 11.96 -7.25 -3.48
CA PRO A 128 11.89 -6.55 -2.21
C PRO A 128 13.28 -6.03 -1.79
N PRO A 129 13.37 -4.96 -0.98
CA PRO A 129 14.59 -4.62 -0.28
C PRO A 129 15.10 -5.82 0.54
N PRO A 130 16.44 -6.04 0.62
CA PRO A 130 17.00 -7.14 1.40
C PRO A 130 16.55 -7.10 2.88
N MET A 131 16.22 -8.27 3.43
CA MET A 131 15.86 -8.44 4.84
C MET A 131 17.09 -8.66 5.72
N ALA A 132 17.21 -7.85 6.76
CA ALA A 132 18.17 -7.98 7.85
C ALA A 132 17.50 -8.58 9.09
N PRO A 133 18.26 -9.15 10.05
CA PRO A 133 17.69 -9.70 11.28
C PRO A 133 16.81 -8.73 12.10
N GLY A 134 17.14 -7.42 12.06
CA GLY A 134 16.33 -6.38 12.70
C GLY A 134 14.93 -6.24 12.11
N ASP A 135 14.78 -6.48 10.80
CA ASP A 135 13.52 -6.39 10.09
C ASP A 135 12.55 -7.50 10.51
N SER A 136 13.02 -8.76 10.58
CA SER A 136 12.18 -9.87 11.05
C SER A 136 11.76 -9.69 12.51
N ALA A 137 12.67 -9.19 13.36
CA ALA A 137 12.35 -8.88 14.75
C ALA A 137 11.32 -7.75 14.89
N PHE A 138 11.34 -6.77 13.98
CA PHE A 138 10.30 -5.73 13.89
C PHE A 138 8.96 -6.33 13.51
N VAL A 139 8.90 -7.14 12.45
CA VAL A 139 7.67 -7.80 11.99
C VAL A 139 7.05 -8.63 13.11
N ASP A 140 7.84 -9.40 13.85
CA ASP A 140 7.36 -10.17 15.00
C ASP A 140 6.82 -9.27 16.12
N SER A 141 7.52 -8.16 16.44
CA SER A 141 7.10 -7.23 17.49
C SER A 141 5.80 -6.50 17.14
N VAL A 142 5.62 -6.11 15.88
CA VAL A 142 4.36 -5.52 15.39
C VAL A 142 3.25 -6.56 15.43
N LYS A 143 3.49 -7.79 15.01
CA LYS A 143 2.51 -8.87 15.12
C LYS A 143 2.03 -9.05 16.56
N GLU A 144 2.95 -9.16 17.52
CA GLU A 144 2.61 -9.32 18.94
C GLU A 144 1.77 -8.14 19.45
N TYR A 145 2.13 -6.92 19.06
CA TYR A 145 1.37 -5.72 19.40
C TYR A 145 -0.05 -5.75 18.82
N LEU A 146 -0.19 -5.98 17.51
CA LEU A 146 -1.49 -5.98 16.83
C LEU A 146 -2.41 -7.08 17.36
N VAL A 147 -1.88 -8.26 17.71
CA VAL A 147 -2.65 -9.33 18.34
C VAL A 147 -3.13 -8.91 19.72
N ARG A 148 -2.23 -8.37 20.56
CA ARG A 148 -2.54 -7.97 21.93
C ARG A 148 -3.62 -6.89 21.99
N GLU A 149 -3.54 -5.91 21.09
CA GLU A 149 -4.47 -4.78 21.07
C GLU A 149 -5.71 -5.02 20.19
N GLY A 150 -5.83 -6.18 19.53
CA GLY A 150 -6.95 -6.50 18.64
C GLY A 150 -7.01 -5.65 17.36
N LEU A 151 -5.85 -5.18 16.87
CA LEU A 151 -5.72 -4.23 15.76
C LEU A 151 -5.42 -4.89 14.40
N GLY A 152 -5.23 -6.21 14.35
CA GLY A 152 -4.80 -6.92 13.13
C GLY A 152 -5.73 -6.80 11.92
N ARG A 153 -6.99 -6.38 12.14
CA ARG A 153 -7.98 -6.09 11.08
C ARG A 153 -8.12 -4.60 10.71
N LEU A 154 -7.36 -3.72 11.37
CA LEU A 154 -7.39 -2.27 11.15
C LEU A 154 -6.06 -1.78 10.59
N ILE A 155 -4.94 -2.26 11.12
CA ILE A 155 -3.60 -1.79 10.73
C ILE A 155 -2.76 -2.95 10.22
N GLY A 156 -2.01 -2.67 9.16
CA GLY A 156 -1.05 -3.56 8.53
C GLY A 156 0.33 -2.91 8.44
N ILE A 157 1.31 -3.71 8.02
CA ILE A 157 2.67 -3.22 7.72
C ILE A 157 2.74 -2.81 6.26
N GLN A 158 3.39 -1.70 5.97
CA GLN A 158 3.71 -1.27 4.62
C GLN A 158 5.22 -1.33 4.39
N LEU A 159 5.63 -1.87 3.25
CA LEU A 159 7.00 -1.79 2.77
C LEU A 159 7.18 -0.50 1.97
N LEU A 160 8.03 0.40 2.49
CA LEU A 160 8.31 1.69 1.88
C LEU A 160 9.19 1.51 0.66
N GLN A 161 8.85 2.21 -0.42
CA GLN A 161 9.60 2.12 -1.65
C GLN A 161 10.74 3.14 -1.65
N HIS A 162 11.99 2.65 -1.66
CA HIS A 162 13.19 3.49 -1.70
C HIS A 162 13.41 4.24 -3.04
N THR A 163 12.58 3.99 -4.06
CA THR A 163 12.83 4.45 -5.44
C THR A 163 12.25 5.81 -5.78
N LEU A 164 11.87 6.62 -4.78
CA LEU A 164 11.80 8.06 -4.98
C LEU A 164 13.14 8.62 -4.52
N ASP A 165 14.03 8.88 -5.47
CA ASP A 165 15.41 9.37 -5.31
C ASP A 165 15.52 10.76 -4.62
N SER A 166 14.70 11.03 -3.61
CA SER A 166 14.83 12.23 -2.82
C SER A 166 14.75 11.86 -1.35
N ASN A 167 15.72 12.35 -0.59
CA ASN A 167 15.61 12.66 0.84
C ASN A 167 14.49 13.70 1.13
N GLU A 168 13.46 13.73 0.29
CA GLU A 168 12.26 14.54 0.28
C GLU A 168 11.11 13.58 -0.06
N SER A 169 10.75 12.72 0.89
CA SER A 169 9.49 11.98 0.81
C SER A 169 8.36 13.02 0.87
N GLY A 170 7.86 13.44 -0.29
CA GLY A 170 6.64 14.25 -0.35
C GLY A 170 5.43 13.41 0.04
N ASP A 171 4.38 14.05 0.54
CA ASP A 171 3.11 13.38 0.82
C ASP A 171 2.62 12.66 -0.44
N MET A 172 2.28 11.38 -0.34
CA MET A 172 1.73 10.61 -1.45
C MET A 172 0.20 10.69 -1.43
N LEU A 173 -0.39 10.88 -2.61
CA LEU A 173 -1.83 10.91 -2.81
C LEU A 173 -2.27 9.70 -3.62
N GLU A 174 -3.25 8.97 -3.08
CA GLU A 174 -3.91 7.90 -3.80
C GLU A 174 -5.18 8.41 -4.50
N PHE A 175 -5.30 8.03 -5.77
CA PHE A 175 -6.44 8.30 -6.63
C PHE A 175 -7.06 6.99 -7.10
N VAL A 176 -8.32 6.76 -6.75
CA VAL A 176 -9.08 5.60 -7.23
C VAL A 176 -9.63 5.88 -8.64
N LEU A 177 -9.40 4.95 -9.55
CA LEU A 177 -9.86 4.99 -10.94
C LEU A 177 -11.22 4.30 -11.07
N SER A 178 -12.08 4.76 -11.98
CA SER A 178 -13.38 4.12 -12.25
C SER A 178 -13.23 2.72 -12.84
N ASP A 179 -14.34 1.98 -12.92
CA ASP A 179 -14.49 0.74 -13.71
C ASP A 179 -13.47 -0.36 -13.39
N ASN A 180 -13.12 -0.51 -12.11
CA ASN A 180 -12.20 -1.53 -11.63
C ASN A 180 -10.77 -1.41 -12.21
N HIS A 181 -10.36 -0.20 -12.57
CA HIS A 181 -9.02 0.09 -13.09
C HIS A 181 -7.97 0.31 -11.99
N GLY A 182 -8.33 0.14 -10.72
CA GLY A 182 -7.43 0.21 -9.58
C GLY A 182 -7.16 1.63 -9.10
N THR A 183 -5.96 1.86 -8.56
CA THR A 183 -5.55 3.12 -7.94
C THR A 183 -4.23 3.63 -8.49
N VAL A 184 -4.02 4.94 -8.47
CA VAL A 184 -2.74 5.57 -8.77
C VAL A 184 -2.26 6.32 -7.54
N MET A 185 -1.11 5.89 -7.01
CA MET A 185 -0.39 6.56 -5.94
C MET A 185 0.65 7.51 -6.56
N MET A 186 0.66 8.79 -6.20
CA MET A 186 1.56 9.79 -6.79
C MET A 186 2.00 10.84 -5.77
N ASP A 187 3.17 11.43 -6.02
CA ASP A 187 3.70 12.51 -5.19
C ASP A 187 2.81 13.77 -5.28
N SER A 188 2.41 14.31 -4.13
CA SER A 188 1.56 15.50 -4.05
C SER A 188 2.12 16.70 -4.83
N ARG A 189 3.44 16.83 -4.97
CA ARG A 189 4.13 17.91 -5.71
C ARG A 189 3.84 17.89 -7.20
N ILE A 190 3.50 16.73 -7.76
CA ILE A 190 3.13 16.60 -9.18
C ILE A 190 1.61 16.65 -9.39
N THR A 191 0.84 16.80 -8.32
CA THR A 191 -0.62 16.92 -8.37
C THR A 191 -1.04 18.38 -8.29
N LYS A 192 -2.14 18.73 -8.98
CA LYS A 192 -2.83 20.00 -8.75
C LYS A 192 -3.42 19.99 -7.34
N SER A 193 -3.73 21.15 -6.77
CA SER A 193 -4.11 21.29 -5.34
C SER A 193 -5.38 20.48 -4.97
N TYR A 194 -5.21 19.22 -4.59
CA TYR A 194 -6.24 18.36 -4.02
C TYR A 194 -6.14 18.36 -2.50
N LYS A 195 -7.29 18.26 -1.84
CA LYS A 195 -7.34 18.06 -0.39
C LYS A 195 -7.34 16.56 -0.12
N ALA A 196 -6.31 16.10 0.59
CA ALA A 196 -6.37 14.83 1.31
C ALA A 196 -7.60 14.86 2.24
N TYR A 197 -8.42 13.81 2.23
CA TYR A 197 -9.55 13.71 3.17
C TYR A 197 -9.26 12.74 4.32
N ARG A 198 -8.38 11.76 4.09
CA ARG A 198 -8.03 10.75 5.08
C ARG A 198 -6.61 10.25 4.86
N THR A 199 -5.87 10.14 5.96
CA THR A 199 -4.59 9.47 6.02
C THR A 199 -4.79 7.96 6.10
N THR A 200 -4.14 7.22 5.20
CA THR A 200 -4.20 5.76 5.12
C THR A 200 -2.83 5.11 5.26
N GLY A 201 -1.74 5.85 5.07
CA GLY A 201 -0.38 5.38 5.32
C GLY A 201 0.38 6.32 6.27
N TRP A 202 1.22 5.74 7.12
CA TRP A 202 2.10 6.47 8.03
C TRP A 202 3.53 5.97 7.91
N ALA A 203 4.46 6.91 7.81
CA ALA A 203 5.91 6.66 7.86
C ALA A 203 6.56 7.68 8.81
N VAL A 204 7.79 7.40 9.24
CA VAL A 204 8.51 8.32 10.14
C VAL A 204 8.93 9.55 9.34
N ASP A 205 8.49 10.74 9.75
CA ASP A 205 8.91 12.00 9.13
C ASP A 205 10.42 12.21 9.28
N HIS A 206 11.08 12.61 8.20
CA HIS A 206 12.51 12.86 8.14
C HIS A 206 12.89 14.35 8.25
N GLN A 207 11.93 15.28 8.17
CA GLN A 207 12.21 16.71 8.02
C GLN A 207 12.43 17.48 9.33
N ALA A 208 12.12 16.95 10.50
CA ALA A 208 12.10 17.78 11.72
C ALA A 208 12.80 17.21 12.97
N GLY A 209 13.56 16.11 12.91
CA GLY A 209 14.12 15.51 14.13
C GLY A 209 13.06 15.09 15.17
N ILE A 210 11.80 15.06 14.73
CA ILE A 210 10.63 14.59 15.45
C ILE A 210 10.35 13.21 14.87
N SER A 211 10.50 12.17 15.67
CA SER A 211 9.98 10.86 15.32
C SER A 211 8.47 10.90 15.57
N GLU A 212 7.72 11.23 14.53
CA GLU A 212 6.27 11.05 14.48
C GLU A 212 5.96 10.19 13.25
N LEU A 213 5.03 9.25 13.42
CA LEU A 213 4.36 8.61 12.29
C LEU A 213 3.39 9.64 11.70
N SER A 214 3.87 10.42 10.74
CA SER A 214 3.04 11.41 10.04
C SER A 214 2.37 10.76 8.83
N GLY A 215 1.27 11.35 8.38
CA GLY A 215 0.52 10.81 7.25
C GLY A 215 1.34 10.87 5.96
N ALA A 216 1.88 9.73 5.56
CA ALA A 216 2.71 9.60 4.35
C ALA A 216 1.87 9.32 3.11
N GLU A 217 0.70 8.69 3.29
CA GLU A 217 -0.24 8.42 2.21
C GLU A 217 -1.63 8.88 2.62
N SER A 218 -2.30 9.58 1.71
CA SER A 218 -3.67 10.03 1.90
C SER A 218 -4.49 9.86 0.64
N HIS A 219 -5.80 9.66 0.78
CA HIS A 219 -6.69 9.63 -0.37
C HIS A 219 -7.13 11.05 -0.76
N ALA A 220 -7.10 11.33 -2.05
CA ALA A 220 -7.52 12.63 -2.59
C ALA A 220 -9.05 12.70 -2.76
N ALA A 221 -9.66 13.79 -2.27
CA ALA A 221 -11.06 14.11 -2.59
C ALA A 221 -11.17 14.68 -4.00
N THR A 222 -12.21 14.32 -4.75
CA THR A 222 -12.45 14.83 -6.11
C THR A 222 -13.72 15.68 -6.19
N LYS A 223 -13.90 16.42 -7.29
CA LYS A 223 -15.05 17.31 -7.52
C LYS A 223 -16.42 16.61 -7.43
N ALA A 224 -16.49 15.27 -7.46
CA ALA A 224 -17.74 14.50 -7.39
C ALA A 224 -17.77 13.46 -6.27
N GLY A 225 -16.95 13.65 -5.23
CA GLY A 225 -16.97 12.86 -4.01
C GLY A 225 -15.58 12.37 -3.59
N PRO A 226 -15.47 11.80 -2.37
CA PRO A 226 -14.27 11.07 -2.00
C PRO A 226 -14.11 9.86 -2.96
N HIS A 227 -12.88 9.44 -3.25
CA HIS A 227 -12.56 8.20 -3.99
C HIS A 227 -12.80 8.13 -5.53
N LYS A 228 -12.93 9.23 -6.31
CA LYS A 228 -13.17 9.05 -7.77
C LYS A 228 -12.53 10.10 -8.67
N VAL A 229 -11.47 9.75 -9.38
CA VAL A 229 -11.10 10.52 -10.58
C VAL A 229 -12.15 10.28 -11.66
N PHE A 230 -13.16 11.15 -11.74
CA PHE A 230 -14.18 11.09 -12.79
C PHE A 230 -13.58 11.56 -14.10
N ILE A 231 -13.46 10.64 -15.05
CA ILE A 231 -13.26 10.96 -16.46
C ILE A 231 -14.63 11.35 -17.05
N SER A 232 -15.25 12.43 -16.57
CA SER A 232 -16.47 13.01 -17.16
C SER A 232 -17.62 12.00 -17.43
N GLY A 233 -17.93 11.12 -16.47
CA GLY A 233 -19.02 10.13 -16.61
C GLY A 233 -18.81 9.11 -17.74
N LYS A 234 -17.60 9.01 -18.27
CA LYS A 234 -17.12 7.96 -19.17
C LYS A 234 -15.97 7.28 -18.44
N GLY A 235 -15.76 5.98 -18.62
CA GLY A 235 -14.61 5.30 -18.01
C GLY A 235 -13.28 5.89 -18.48
N LEU A 236 -12.17 5.16 -18.26
CA LEU A 236 -11.07 5.27 -19.21
C LEU A 236 -11.70 5.25 -20.62
N PRO A 237 -11.22 6.07 -21.59
CA PRO A 237 -11.78 6.02 -22.95
C PRO A 237 -12.02 4.56 -23.28
N GLN A 238 -13.18 4.17 -23.82
CA GLN A 238 -13.40 2.76 -24.18
C GLN A 238 -12.33 2.40 -25.19
N VAL A 239 -11.17 1.99 -24.68
CA VAL A 239 -10.03 1.57 -25.44
C VAL A 239 -10.44 0.17 -25.79
N GLU A 240 -10.77 -0.05 -27.06
CA GLU A 240 -10.83 -1.40 -27.57
C GLU A 240 -9.44 -2.02 -27.36
N GLY A 241 -9.26 -2.77 -26.28
CA GLY A 241 -7.97 -3.36 -25.92
C GLY A 241 -7.53 -3.13 -24.47
N PRO A 242 -6.33 -3.58 -24.12
CA PRO A 242 -5.78 -3.41 -22.78
C PRO A 242 -5.42 -1.94 -22.52
N VAL A 243 -5.87 -1.40 -21.39
CA VAL A 243 -5.43 -0.08 -20.88
C VAL A 243 -3.94 -0.10 -20.58
N ASP A 244 -3.23 0.94 -21.00
CA ASP A 244 -1.82 1.15 -20.69
C ASP A 244 -1.55 2.41 -19.82
N GLU A 245 -0.28 2.61 -19.47
CA GLU A 245 0.16 3.76 -18.67
C GLU A 245 -0.18 5.11 -19.32
N GLY A 246 -0.11 5.21 -20.65
CA GLY A 246 -0.44 6.42 -21.39
C GLY A 246 -1.92 6.79 -21.30
N ASP A 247 -2.80 5.80 -21.32
CA ASP A 247 -4.24 6.01 -21.13
C ASP A 247 -4.55 6.57 -19.74
N VAL A 248 -3.90 6.03 -18.71
CA VAL A 248 -4.04 6.50 -17.32
C VAL A 248 -3.52 7.93 -17.18
N ILE A 249 -2.35 8.26 -17.74
CA ILE A 249 -1.80 9.62 -17.70
C ILE A 249 -2.73 10.60 -18.42
N LEU A 250 -3.27 10.21 -19.59
CA LEU A 250 -4.22 11.04 -20.33
C LEU A 250 -5.51 11.28 -19.53
N ALA A 251 -5.99 10.27 -18.82
CA ALA A 251 -7.13 10.39 -17.92
C ALA A 251 -6.85 11.36 -16.75
N LEU A 252 -5.69 11.21 -16.10
CA LEU A 252 -5.26 12.11 -15.01
C LEU A 252 -5.17 13.57 -15.49
N ARG A 253 -4.63 13.82 -16.70
CA ARG A 253 -4.62 15.16 -17.32
C ARG A 253 -6.02 15.71 -17.57
N ARG A 254 -6.90 14.90 -18.16
CA ARG A 254 -8.29 15.29 -18.46
C ARG A 254 -9.09 15.63 -17.20
N ALA A 255 -8.81 14.92 -16.12
CA ALA A 255 -9.42 15.17 -14.82
C ALA A 255 -8.76 16.33 -14.05
N GLU A 256 -7.79 17.03 -14.66
CA GLU A 256 -7.02 18.11 -14.03
C GLU A 256 -6.30 17.62 -12.76
N VAL A 257 -5.87 16.36 -12.70
CA VAL A 257 -5.07 15.82 -11.60
C VAL A 257 -3.62 16.28 -11.72
N ILE A 258 -3.10 16.26 -12.95
CA ILE A 258 -1.74 16.66 -13.33
C ILE A 258 -1.79 17.63 -14.51
N ASP A 259 -0.62 18.13 -14.95
CA ASP A 259 -0.47 18.98 -16.14
C ASP A 259 -0.52 18.20 -17.48
#